data_AF-A0AAW0BDA0-F1
#
_entry.id   AF-A0AAW0BDA0-F1
#
_cell.length_a   1.000
_cell.length_b   1.000
_cell.length_c   1.000
_cell.angle_alpha   90.00
_cell.angle_beta   90.00
_cell.angle_gamma   90.00
#
_symmetry.space_group_name_H-M   'P 1'
#
loop_
_entity.id
_entity.type
_entity.pdbx_description
1 polymer ?
#
loop_
_entity_poly.entity_id
_entity_poly.type
_entity_poly.pdbx_seq_one_letter_code
_entity_poly.pdbx_strand_id
1 'polypeptide(L)'
;MPRRQADQYSNLKSTSMEAVDRNAEDYELREALLATEEQDRSTKPRGQEDLLPAEGRTGDVLAMNLALFGAAFFTIVTWVIVLVNNPVANNWGWFAFHPPLQSLSLALLIYGILTLQPTSQPKTKAAGLVRHQYAILLMAFPIMFLGTFAVMLNKYLHGAVHFKTWHAKFGILCMGWMFVQVVLGGGSVWFGGAAFGGGYKAKAVWKYHRLSGYVLFALLMFTAHIGGAWSNWGMKYSPWILRVLAYGVSLAACAAGVYIRLRHRR
;
A
#
# COMPACT_ATOMS: atom_id res chain seq x y z
N MET A 1 41.01 22.58 -15.98
CA MET A 1 39.68 22.07 -15.58
C MET A 1 39.61 20.52 -15.52
N PRO A 2 40.39 19.81 -14.67
CA PRO A 2 40.34 18.33 -14.61
C PRO A 2 39.40 17.73 -13.54
N ARG A 3 38.97 18.50 -12.52
CA ARG A 3 38.13 17.97 -11.41
C ARG A 3 36.74 17.51 -11.85
N ARG A 4 36.05 18.26 -12.72
CA ARG A 4 34.67 17.93 -13.16
C ARG A 4 34.54 16.58 -13.86
N GLN A 5 35.56 16.15 -14.60
CA GLN A 5 35.51 14.88 -15.32
C GLN A 5 35.67 13.69 -14.38
N ALA A 6 36.58 13.77 -13.40
CA ALA A 6 36.77 12.72 -12.39
C ALA A 6 35.51 12.50 -11.53
N ASP A 7 34.86 13.59 -11.15
CA ASP A 7 33.62 13.53 -10.34
C ASP A 7 32.48 12.85 -11.13
N GLN A 8 32.37 13.12 -12.44
CA GLN A 8 31.37 12.51 -13.32
C GLN A 8 31.60 11.00 -13.54
N TYR A 9 32.86 10.57 -13.68
CA TYR A 9 33.21 9.15 -13.79
C TYR A 9 32.99 8.37 -12.48
N SER A 10 33.24 9.01 -11.32
CA SER A 10 32.98 8.37 -10.02
C SER A 10 31.48 8.18 -9.76
N ASN A 11 30.65 9.17 -10.13
CA ASN A 11 29.21 9.10 -10.01
C ASN A 11 28.64 7.99 -10.91
N LEU A 12 29.06 7.90 -12.17
CA LEU A 12 28.60 6.84 -13.09
C LEU A 12 28.95 5.43 -12.58
N LYS A 13 30.13 5.23 -11.98
CA LYS A 13 30.48 3.94 -11.36
C LYS A 13 29.61 3.61 -10.16
N SER A 14 29.37 4.58 -9.27
CA SER A 14 28.49 4.37 -8.10
C SER A 14 27.06 3.98 -8.52
N THR A 15 26.49 4.67 -9.50
CA THR A 15 25.14 4.40 -10.00
C THR A 15 25.06 3.05 -10.70
N SER A 16 26.14 2.64 -11.39
CA SER A 16 26.20 1.32 -12.03
C SER A 16 26.32 0.17 -11.02
N MET A 17 27.09 0.35 -9.94
CA MET A 17 27.20 -0.65 -8.87
C MET A 17 25.89 -0.79 -8.10
N GLU A 18 25.21 0.31 -7.77
CA GLU A 18 23.87 0.25 -7.13
C GLU A 18 22.82 -0.44 -8.01
N ALA A 19 22.91 -0.28 -9.34
CA ALA A 19 22.00 -0.95 -10.26
C ALA A 19 22.28 -2.46 -10.39
N VAL A 20 23.53 -2.88 -10.25
CA VAL A 20 23.93 -4.30 -10.22
C VAL A 20 23.50 -4.94 -8.90
N ASP A 21 23.67 -4.24 -7.78
CA ASP A 21 23.32 -4.73 -6.44
C ASP A 21 21.80 -4.93 -6.27
N ARG A 22 20.99 -3.97 -6.75
CA ARG A 22 19.52 -4.12 -6.79
C ARG A 22 19.06 -5.30 -7.64
N ASN A 23 19.76 -5.59 -8.76
CA ASN A 23 19.45 -6.76 -9.57
C ASN A 23 19.85 -8.07 -8.88
N ALA A 24 20.89 -8.06 -8.04
CA ALA A 24 21.31 -9.21 -7.26
C ALA A 24 20.30 -9.51 -6.14
N GLU A 25 19.81 -8.49 -5.41
CA GLU A 25 18.78 -8.68 -4.39
C GLU A 25 17.44 -9.18 -4.98
N ASP A 26 17.02 -8.64 -6.13
CA ASP A 26 15.84 -9.13 -6.86
C ASP A 26 16.03 -10.56 -7.37
N TYR A 27 17.27 -10.94 -7.71
CA TYR A 27 17.64 -12.29 -8.10
C TYR A 27 17.57 -13.25 -6.90
N GLU A 28 18.11 -12.87 -5.74
CA GLU A 28 18.07 -13.66 -4.52
C GLU A 28 16.64 -13.82 -3.97
N LEU A 29 15.80 -12.78 -4.03
CA LEU A 29 14.38 -12.87 -3.70
C LEU A 29 13.64 -13.83 -4.64
N ARG A 30 13.95 -13.80 -5.95
CA ARG A 30 13.40 -14.74 -6.94
C ARG A 30 13.86 -16.16 -6.65
N GLU A 31 15.15 -16.38 -6.45
CA GLU A 31 15.76 -17.67 -6.12
C GLU A 31 15.18 -18.25 -4.84
N ALA A 32 15.07 -17.46 -3.77
CA ALA A 32 14.48 -17.91 -2.50
C ALA A 32 13.01 -18.32 -2.67
N LEU A 33 12.21 -17.55 -3.42
CA LEU A 33 10.82 -17.89 -3.71
C LEU A 33 10.71 -19.15 -4.58
N LEU A 34 11.58 -19.28 -5.59
CA LEU A 34 11.65 -20.45 -6.47
C LEU A 34 12.07 -21.71 -5.71
N ALA A 35 13.08 -21.62 -4.85
CA ALA A 35 13.55 -22.72 -4.01
C ALA A 35 12.47 -23.19 -3.03
N THR A 36 11.72 -22.25 -2.44
CA THR A 36 10.59 -22.57 -1.56
C THR A 36 9.45 -23.28 -2.31
N GLU A 37 9.27 -22.97 -3.60
CA GLU A 37 8.25 -23.60 -4.46
C GLU A 37 8.73 -24.88 -5.16
N GLU A 38 10.02 -25.07 -5.43
CA GLU A 38 10.60 -26.37 -5.84
C GLU A 38 10.43 -27.42 -4.75
N GLN A 39 10.62 -27.01 -3.49
CA GLN A 39 10.34 -27.85 -2.34
C GLN A 39 8.84 -28.21 -2.23
N ASP A 40 7.94 -27.30 -2.62
CA ASP A 40 6.48 -27.54 -2.71
C ASP A 40 6.14 -28.45 -3.93
N ARG A 41 6.84 -28.28 -5.07
CA ARG A 41 6.63 -29.04 -6.32
C ARG A 41 7.17 -30.46 -6.24
N SER A 42 8.26 -30.69 -5.50
CA SER A 42 8.82 -32.02 -5.21
C SER A 42 7.81 -32.96 -4.54
N THR A 43 6.74 -32.42 -3.96
CA THR A 43 5.69 -33.22 -3.31
C THR A 43 4.50 -33.54 -4.25
N LYS A 44 4.47 -32.99 -5.46
CA LYS A 44 3.40 -33.26 -6.45
C LYS A 44 3.87 -34.23 -7.55
N PRO A 45 3.03 -35.20 -7.96
CA PRO A 45 3.39 -36.17 -8.98
C PRO A 45 3.70 -35.48 -10.32
N ARG A 46 4.83 -35.88 -10.92
CA ARG A 46 5.42 -35.33 -12.14
C ARG A 46 4.54 -35.69 -13.36
N GLY A 47 3.58 -34.83 -13.67
CA GLY A 47 2.62 -34.99 -14.78
C GLY A 47 1.53 -33.91 -14.87
N GLN A 48 1.57 -32.89 -14.01
CA GLN A 48 0.52 -31.86 -13.89
C GLN A 48 1.02 -30.45 -14.29
N GLU A 49 2.17 -30.36 -14.94
CA GLU A 49 2.80 -29.07 -15.31
C GLU A 49 2.09 -28.39 -16.50
N ASP A 50 1.38 -29.17 -17.34
CA ASP A 50 0.63 -28.68 -18.50
C ASP A 50 -0.79 -28.16 -18.20
N LEU A 51 -1.21 -28.11 -16.92
CA LEU A 51 -2.54 -27.66 -16.51
C LEU A 51 -2.48 -26.58 -15.43
N LEU A 52 -1.63 -25.56 -15.61
CA LEU A 52 -1.66 -24.38 -14.75
C LEU A 52 -3.05 -23.72 -14.85
N PRO A 53 -3.83 -23.60 -13.76
CA PRO A 53 -5.14 -22.98 -13.82
C PRO A 53 -5.04 -21.53 -14.31
N ALA A 54 -5.97 -21.12 -15.18
CA ALA A 54 -6.08 -19.73 -15.61
C ALA A 54 -6.08 -18.79 -14.39
N GLU A 55 -5.20 -17.79 -14.39
CA GLU A 55 -5.05 -16.91 -13.22
C GLU A 55 -6.30 -16.05 -13.02
N GLY A 56 -6.87 -15.58 -14.14
CA GLY A 56 -8.06 -14.76 -14.19
C GLY A 56 -9.36 -15.56 -14.04
N ARG A 57 -10.28 -15.03 -13.24
CA ARG A 57 -11.69 -15.41 -13.18
C ARG A 57 -12.55 -14.35 -13.87
N THR A 58 -13.70 -14.76 -14.38
CA THR A 58 -14.72 -13.83 -14.88
C THR A 58 -15.02 -12.77 -13.81
N GLY A 59 -14.94 -11.50 -14.19
CA GLY A 59 -15.17 -10.36 -13.28
C GLY A 59 -13.92 -9.79 -12.61
N ASP A 60 -12.74 -10.43 -12.68
CA ASP A 60 -11.52 -9.87 -12.04
C ASP A 60 -11.12 -8.51 -12.63
N VAL A 61 -11.25 -8.33 -13.95
CA VAL A 61 -10.94 -7.07 -14.63
C VAL A 61 -11.92 -5.98 -14.20
N LEU A 62 -13.21 -6.32 -14.11
CA LEU A 62 -14.25 -5.40 -13.62
C LEU A 62 -13.97 -4.99 -12.17
N ALA A 63 -13.66 -5.95 -11.30
CA ALA A 63 -13.35 -5.70 -9.89
C ALA A 63 -12.07 -4.86 -9.72
N MET A 64 -11.05 -5.09 -10.56
CA MET A 64 -9.83 -4.29 -10.58
C MET A 64 -10.13 -2.84 -10.97
N ASN A 65 -10.85 -2.65 -12.07
CA ASN A 65 -11.23 -1.32 -12.56
C ASN A 65 -12.12 -0.60 -11.55
N LEU A 66 -13.08 -1.30 -10.93
CA LEU A 66 -13.94 -0.76 -9.87
C LEU A 66 -13.11 -0.22 -8.71
N ALA A 67 -12.11 -0.97 -8.24
CA ALA A 67 -11.24 -0.52 -7.17
C ALA A 67 -10.35 0.66 -7.59
N LEU A 68 -9.79 0.64 -8.80
CA LEU A 68 -8.94 1.72 -9.31
C LEU A 68 -9.72 3.02 -9.55
N PHE A 69 -10.89 2.95 -10.17
CA PHE A 69 -11.76 4.12 -10.35
C PHE A 69 -12.28 4.64 -9.02
N GLY A 70 -12.63 3.78 -8.07
CA GLY A 70 -12.98 4.17 -6.72
C GLY A 70 -11.83 4.93 -6.03
N ALA A 71 -10.62 4.39 -6.09
CA ALA A 71 -9.43 5.01 -5.48
C ALA A 71 -9.10 6.36 -6.14
N ALA A 72 -9.17 6.43 -7.47
CA ALA A 72 -8.94 7.65 -8.23
C ALA A 72 -9.98 8.73 -7.89
N PHE A 73 -11.27 8.38 -7.88
CA PHE A 73 -12.35 9.31 -7.55
C PHE A 73 -12.21 9.85 -6.12
N PHE A 74 -12.01 8.97 -5.14
CA PHE A 74 -11.75 9.36 -3.74
C PHE A 74 -10.57 10.32 -3.61
N THR A 75 -9.46 10.03 -4.31
CA THR A 75 -8.24 10.84 -4.28
C THR A 75 -8.47 12.21 -4.93
N ILE A 76 -8.96 12.22 -6.17
CA ILE A 76 -9.17 13.45 -6.95
C ILE A 76 -10.17 14.36 -6.26
N VAL A 77 -11.30 13.83 -5.78
CA VAL A 77 -12.31 14.65 -5.07
C VAL A 77 -11.72 15.24 -3.79
N THR A 78 -10.92 14.47 -3.03
CA THR A 78 -10.25 14.99 -1.83
C THR A 78 -9.32 16.15 -2.17
N TRP A 79 -8.55 16.04 -3.25
CA TRP A 79 -7.64 17.10 -3.70
C TRP A 79 -8.42 18.33 -4.17
N VAL A 80 -9.47 18.13 -4.97
CA VAL A 80 -10.34 19.21 -5.43
C VAL A 80 -10.93 19.95 -4.23
N ILE A 81 -11.50 19.25 -3.25
CA ILE A 81 -12.05 19.88 -2.02
C ILE A 81 -10.99 20.73 -1.32
N VAL A 82 -9.75 20.24 -1.19
CA VAL A 82 -8.69 21.02 -0.55
C VAL A 82 -8.33 22.26 -1.36
N LEU A 83 -8.12 22.13 -2.67
CA LEU A 83 -7.62 23.21 -3.52
C LEU A 83 -8.66 24.31 -3.75
N VAL A 84 -9.93 23.95 -3.99
CA VAL A 84 -11.00 24.95 -4.25
C VAL A 84 -11.37 25.75 -3.00
N ASN A 85 -11.14 25.19 -1.81
CA ASN A 85 -11.39 25.88 -0.54
C ASN A 85 -10.19 26.72 -0.08
N ASN A 86 -9.21 27.01 -0.94
CA ASN A 86 -8.07 27.90 -0.69
C ASN A 86 -7.44 27.71 0.71
N PRO A 87 -6.54 26.72 0.89
CA PRO A 87 -6.01 26.36 2.20
C PRO A 87 -5.21 27.49 2.87
N VAL A 88 -4.61 28.38 2.06
CA VAL A 88 -3.88 29.55 2.54
C VAL A 88 -4.84 30.58 3.11
N ALA A 89 -5.91 30.93 2.37
CA ALA A 89 -6.90 31.89 2.84
C ALA A 89 -7.67 31.41 4.09
N ASN A 90 -7.89 30.10 4.22
CA ASN A 90 -8.54 29.52 5.40
C ASN A 90 -7.56 29.22 6.57
N ASN A 91 -6.28 29.59 6.46
CA ASN A 91 -5.24 29.35 7.47
C ASN A 91 -5.18 27.89 7.95
N TRP A 92 -5.24 26.93 7.02
CA TRP A 92 -5.18 25.51 7.38
C TRP A 92 -3.77 25.06 7.78
N GLY A 93 -2.73 25.83 7.45
CA GLY A 93 -1.35 25.50 7.77
C GLY A 93 -0.96 24.11 7.27
N TRP A 94 -0.34 23.32 8.14
CA TRP A 94 0.12 21.96 7.82
C TRP A 94 -1.03 20.96 7.64
N PHE A 95 -2.23 21.25 8.14
CA PHE A 95 -3.38 20.37 7.96
C PHE A 95 -3.76 20.22 6.47
N ALA A 96 -3.49 21.23 5.63
CA ALA A 96 -3.81 21.18 4.20
C ALA A 96 -3.14 20.01 3.45
N PHE A 97 -2.00 19.53 3.94
CA PHE A 97 -1.30 18.38 3.36
C PHE A 97 -1.91 17.04 3.78
N HIS A 98 -2.63 16.99 4.90
CA HIS A 98 -3.09 15.73 5.46
C HIS A 98 -4.11 15.01 4.56
N PRO A 99 -5.27 15.59 4.19
CA PRO A 99 -6.23 14.87 3.34
C PRO A 99 -5.64 14.42 1.99
N PRO A 100 -4.88 15.27 1.24
CA PRO A 100 -4.31 14.87 -0.05
C PRO A 100 -3.26 13.75 0.06
N LEU A 101 -2.36 13.81 1.05
CA LEU A 101 -1.34 12.78 1.24
C LEU A 101 -1.96 11.46 1.72
N GLN A 102 -2.93 11.51 2.64
CA GLN A 102 -3.62 10.30 3.08
C GLN A 102 -4.41 9.63 1.94
N SER A 103 -5.09 10.42 1.10
CA SER A 103 -5.84 9.84 -0.01
C SER A 103 -4.93 9.22 -1.07
N LEU A 104 -3.82 9.89 -1.41
CA LEU A 104 -2.80 9.36 -2.32
C LEU A 104 -2.15 8.07 -1.76
N SER A 105 -1.80 8.06 -0.47
CA SER A 105 -1.27 6.87 0.18
C SER A 105 -2.23 5.68 0.10
N LEU A 106 -3.52 5.89 0.38
CA LEU A 106 -4.53 4.84 0.27
C LEU A 106 -4.69 4.33 -1.16
N ALA A 107 -4.65 5.21 -2.17
CA ALA A 107 -4.68 4.79 -3.57
C ALA A 107 -3.48 3.89 -3.93
N LEU A 108 -2.29 4.23 -3.44
CA LEU A 108 -1.07 3.43 -3.65
C LEU A 108 -1.11 2.10 -2.89
N LEU A 109 -1.67 2.07 -1.68
CA LEU A 109 -1.94 0.83 -0.93
C LEU A 109 -2.91 -0.08 -1.68
N ILE A 110 -4.00 0.48 -2.21
CA ILE A 110 -4.98 -0.25 -3.03
C ILE A 110 -4.28 -0.84 -4.25
N TYR A 111 -3.52 -0.04 -4.99
CA TYR A 111 -2.72 -0.52 -6.12
C TYR A 111 -1.79 -1.67 -5.71
N GLY A 112 -0.98 -1.49 -4.67
CA GLY A 112 -0.05 -2.51 -4.18
C GLY A 112 -0.74 -3.80 -3.74
N ILE A 113 -1.95 -3.74 -3.16
CA ILE A 113 -2.74 -4.94 -2.83
C ILE A 113 -3.29 -5.59 -4.11
N LEU A 114 -3.75 -4.80 -5.08
CA LEU A 114 -4.31 -5.29 -6.34
C LEU A 114 -3.25 -5.97 -7.24
N THR A 115 -1.95 -5.70 -7.08
CA THR A 115 -0.90 -6.40 -7.85
C THR A 115 -0.62 -7.81 -7.35
N LEU A 116 -1.03 -8.14 -6.12
CA LEU A 116 -0.88 -9.49 -5.56
C LEU A 116 -1.94 -10.48 -6.03
N GLN A 117 -2.99 -10.01 -6.71
CA GLN A 117 -4.15 -10.83 -7.05
C GLN A 117 -4.82 -10.37 -8.36
N PRO A 118 -5.19 -11.27 -9.29
CA PRO A 118 -4.88 -12.69 -9.26
C PRO A 118 -3.42 -12.94 -9.66
N THR A 119 -2.73 -13.78 -8.89
CA THR A 119 -1.46 -14.41 -9.27
C THR A 119 -1.54 -15.87 -8.82
N SER A 120 -1.30 -16.83 -9.72
CA SER A 120 -1.25 -18.26 -9.36
C SER A 120 0.09 -18.90 -9.72
N GLN A 121 0.80 -18.34 -10.71
CA GLN A 121 2.08 -18.83 -11.18
C GLN A 121 3.25 -18.23 -10.37
N PRO A 122 4.38 -18.96 -10.21
CA PRO A 122 5.57 -18.48 -9.51
C PRO A 122 6.05 -17.09 -10.00
N LYS A 123 6.17 -16.96 -11.33
CA LYS A 123 6.67 -15.75 -11.99
C LYS A 123 5.76 -14.54 -11.73
N THR A 124 4.44 -14.73 -11.78
CA THR A 124 3.48 -13.64 -11.60
C THR A 124 3.34 -13.25 -10.13
N LYS A 125 3.43 -14.21 -9.19
CA LYS A 125 3.51 -13.94 -7.76
C LYS A 125 4.74 -13.12 -7.39
N ALA A 126 5.92 -13.50 -7.88
CA ALA A 126 7.17 -12.77 -7.63
C ALA A 126 7.09 -11.34 -8.18
N ALA A 127 6.62 -11.17 -9.42
CA ALA A 127 6.42 -9.84 -9.99
C ALA A 127 5.38 -9.00 -9.23
N GLY A 128 4.29 -9.64 -8.76
CA GLY A 128 3.27 -9.00 -7.93
C GLY A 128 3.81 -8.53 -6.58
N LEU A 129 4.67 -9.34 -5.95
CA LEU A 129 5.33 -9.02 -4.68
C LEU A 129 6.28 -7.82 -4.82
N VAL A 130 7.10 -7.79 -5.86
CA VAL A 130 8.02 -6.66 -6.13
C VAL A 130 7.23 -5.35 -6.29
N ARG A 131 6.15 -5.37 -7.09
CA ARG A 131 5.28 -4.19 -7.25
C ARG A 131 4.61 -3.78 -5.94
N HIS A 132 4.18 -4.75 -5.13
CA HIS A 132 3.60 -4.50 -3.81
C HIS A 132 4.61 -3.81 -2.88
N GLN A 133 5.84 -4.31 -2.82
CA GLN A 133 6.91 -3.72 -2.00
C GLN A 133 7.22 -2.29 -2.44
N TYR A 134 7.40 -2.05 -3.74
CA TYR A 134 7.65 -0.69 -4.24
C TYR A 134 6.48 0.25 -3.96
N ALA A 135 5.25 -0.17 -4.24
CA ALA A 135 4.07 0.66 -4.01
C ALA A 135 3.89 1.01 -2.53
N ILE A 136 4.17 0.08 -1.61
CA ILE A 136 3.92 0.29 -0.19
C ILE A 136 5.12 0.92 0.51
N LEU A 137 6.32 0.35 0.38
CA LEU A 137 7.50 0.75 1.16
C LEU A 137 8.10 2.07 0.67
N LEU A 138 8.22 2.25 -0.64
CA LEU A 138 8.83 3.46 -1.19
C LEU A 138 7.85 4.63 -1.29
N MET A 139 6.56 4.34 -1.46
CA MET A 139 5.57 5.37 -1.77
C MET A 139 4.50 5.47 -0.68
N ALA A 140 3.62 4.47 -0.55
CA ALA A 140 2.41 4.63 0.25
C ALA A 140 2.69 4.88 1.74
N PHE A 141 3.58 4.11 2.35
CA PHE A 141 3.89 4.22 3.78
C PHE A 141 4.61 5.54 4.12
N PRO A 142 5.67 5.98 3.39
CA PRO A 142 6.26 7.30 3.59
C PRO A 142 5.26 8.45 3.40
N ILE A 143 4.42 8.39 2.37
CA ILE A 143 3.38 9.41 2.13
C ILE A 143 2.34 9.42 3.26
N MET A 144 1.91 8.25 3.75
CA MET A 144 1.02 8.13 4.91
C MET A 144 1.64 8.78 6.15
N PHE A 145 2.91 8.48 6.40
CA PHE A 145 3.66 9.02 7.52
C PHE A 145 3.74 10.56 7.42
N LEU A 146 4.10 11.11 6.27
CA LEU A 146 4.17 12.56 6.05
C LEU A 146 2.80 13.23 6.25
N GLY A 147 1.73 12.64 5.73
CA GLY A 147 0.36 13.14 5.94
C GLY A 147 -0.05 13.12 7.41
N THR A 148 0.31 12.07 8.16
CA THR A 148 0.06 11.95 9.60
C THR A 148 0.90 12.97 10.38
N PHE A 149 2.17 13.10 10.04
CA PHE A 149 3.10 14.06 10.63
C PHE A 149 2.61 15.49 10.43
N ALA A 150 2.14 15.85 9.23
CA ALA A 150 1.64 17.19 8.94
C ALA A 150 0.45 17.58 9.85
N VAL A 151 -0.52 16.69 10.08
CA VAL A 151 -1.63 17.00 10.99
C VAL A 151 -1.21 17.03 12.47
N MET A 152 -0.25 16.19 12.87
CA MET A 152 0.32 16.24 14.22
C MET A 152 1.06 17.56 14.47
N LEU A 153 1.94 17.95 13.54
CA LEU A 153 2.66 19.22 13.60
C LEU A 153 1.68 20.39 13.60
N ASN A 154 0.64 20.35 12.76
CA ASN A 154 -0.40 21.38 12.77
C ASN A 154 -1.04 21.53 14.15
N LYS A 155 -1.42 20.43 14.78
CA LYS A 155 -2.05 20.44 16.09
C LYS A 155 -1.10 20.93 17.18
N TYR A 156 0.16 20.49 17.14
CA TYR A 156 1.20 20.94 18.06
C TYR A 156 1.37 22.47 18.00
N LEU A 157 1.55 23.03 16.80
CA LEU A 157 1.75 24.47 16.59
C LEU A 157 0.56 25.33 17.03
N HIS A 158 -0.66 24.77 17.02
CA HIS A 158 -1.87 25.49 17.42
C HIS A 158 -2.35 25.13 18.84
N GLY A 159 -1.56 24.40 19.63
CA GLY A 159 -1.95 23.98 20.99
C GLY A 159 -3.22 23.12 21.04
N ALA A 160 -3.56 22.45 19.94
CA ALA A 160 -4.81 21.71 19.82
C ALA A 160 -4.71 20.32 20.45
N VAL A 161 -5.84 19.85 21.01
CA VAL A 161 -5.92 18.50 21.59
C VAL A 161 -5.70 17.40 20.54
N HIS A 162 -4.92 16.39 20.93
CA HIS A 162 -4.58 15.23 20.10
C HIS A 162 -5.53 14.05 20.36
N PHE A 163 -5.77 13.22 19.34
CA PHE A 163 -6.47 11.92 19.44
C PHE A 163 -7.86 11.92 20.11
N LYS A 164 -8.60 13.04 20.03
CA LYS A 164 -9.95 13.13 20.64
C LYS A 164 -11.05 12.49 19.79
N THR A 165 -10.98 12.60 18.47
CA THR A 165 -12.02 12.09 17.57
C THR A 165 -11.80 10.61 17.25
N TRP A 166 -12.88 9.91 16.87
CA TRP A 166 -12.79 8.53 16.37
C TRP A 166 -11.83 8.41 15.19
N HIS A 167 -11.89 9.35 14.24
CA HIS A 167 -10.94 9.43 13.13
C HIS A 167 -9.49 9.47 13.60
N ALA A 168 -9.16 10.33 14.57
CA ALA A 168 -7.77 10.45 15.05
C ALA A 168 -7.30 9.20 15.82
N LYS A 169 -8.18 8.55 16.60
CA LYS A 169 -7.87 7.31 17.32
C LYS A 169 -7.62 6.14 16.37
N PHE A 170 -8.51 5.93 15.40
CA PHE A 170 -8.32 4.88 14.41
C PHE A 170 -7.15 5.18 13.47
N GLY A 171 -6.95 6.46 13.11
CA GLY A 171 -5.81 6.87 12.28
C GLY A 171 -4.46 6.53 12.90
N ILE A 172 -4.23 6.84 14.18
CA ILE A 172 -2.97 6.51 14.84
C ILE A 172 -2.81 5.00 15.06
N LEU A 173 -3.91 4.30 15.36
CA LEU A 173 -3.91 2.84 15.43
C LEU A 173 -3.50 2.23 14.08
N CYS A 174 -4.11 2.68 12.98
CA CYS A 174 -3.77 2.24 11.63
C CYS A 174 -2.31 2.55 11.27
N MET A 175 -1.79 3.71 11.64
CA MET A 175 -0.40 4.10 11.37
C MET A 175 0.59 3.16 12.09
N GLY A 176 0.37 2.90 13.39
CA GLY A 176 1.19 1.95 14.15
C GLY A 176 1.05 0.52 13.62
N TRP A 177 -0.17 0.09 13.28
CA TRP A 177 -0.41 -1.23 12.71
C TRP A 177 0.24 -1.38 11.33
N MET A 178 0.22 -0.35 10.49
CA MET A 178 0.90 -0.34 9.20
C MET A 178 2.42 -0.51 9.36
N PHE A 179 3.04 0.16 10.34
CA PHE A 179 4.45 -0.05 10.65
C PHE A 179 4.74 -1.52 11.01
N VAL A 180 3.91 -2.13 11.86
CA VAL A 180 4.02 -3.56 12.18
C VAL A 180 3.85 -4.43 10.92
N GLN A 181 2.91 -4.09 10.02
CA GLN A 181 2.75 -4.81 8.75
C GLN A 181 4.00 -4.75 7.88
N VAL A 182 4.64 -3.58 7.78
CA VAL A 182 5.88 -3.40 7.02
C VAL A 182 6.99 -4.30 7.59
N VAL A 183 7.17 -4.30 8.90
CA VAL A 183 8.19 -5.12 9.57
C VAL A 183 7.92 -6.62 9.40
N LEU A 184 6.68 -7.06 9.66
CA LEU A 184 6.31 -8.48 9.52
C LEU A 184 6.36 -8.96 8.06
N GLY A 185 5.92 -8.11 7.13
CA GLY A 185 5.98 -8.39 5.70
C GLY A 185 7.42 -8.56 5.22
N GLY A 186 8.25 -7.53 5.44
CA GLY A 186 9.67 -7.54 5.09
C GLY A 186 10.42 -8.71 5.71
N GLY A 187 10.30 -8.93 7.02
CA GLY A 187 10.98 -10.03 7.71
C GLY A 187 10.55 -11.43 7.24
N SER A 188 9.36 -11.56 6.64
CA SER A 188 8.86 -12.83 6.11
C SER A 188 9.36 -13.18 4.71
N VAL A 189 9.85 -12.21 3.95
CA VAL A 189 10.23 -12.40 2.53
C VAL A 189 11.68 -12.06 2.22
N TRP A 190 12.31 -11.12 2.94
CA TRP A 190 13.71 -10.76 2.73
C TRP A 190 14.65 -11.81 3.29
N PHE A 191 15.78 -12.01 2.60
CA PHE A 191 16.82 -12.98 2.97
C PHE A 191 16.24 -14.38 3.26
N GLY A 192 15.30 -14.84 2.42
CA GLY A 192 14.63 -16.14 2.59
C GLY A 192 13.79 -16.26 3.88
N GLY A 193 13.43 -15.15 4.51
CA GLY A 193 12.66 -15.13 5.76
C GLY A 193 13.49 -15.47 7.01
N ALA A 194 14.81 -15.23 6.97
CA ALA A 194 15.74 -15.54 8.06
C ALA A 194 15.31 -14.96 9.41
N ALA A 195 14.69 -13.77 9.42
CA ALA A 195 14.18 -13.13 10.64
C ALA A 195 13.14 -13.97 11.40
N PHE A 196 12.47 -14.91 10.71
CA PHE A 196 11.50 -15.84 11.30
C PHE A 196 11.94 -17.31 11.16
N GLY A 197 13.22 -17.57 10.93
CA GLY A 197 13.78 -18.92 10.84
C GLY A 197 13.62 -19.62 9.49
N GLY A 198 13.24 -18.88 8.44
CA GLY A 198 13.21 -19.36 7.05
C GLY A 198 12.10 -20.35 6.69
N GLY A 199 11.98 -20.64 5.39
CA GLY A 199 11.12 -21.69 4.83
C GLY A 199 9.68 -21.68 5.38
N TYR A 200 9.26 -22.81 5.97
CA TYR A 200 7.90 -22.96 6.50
C TYR A 200 7.57 -22.03 7.68
N LYS A 201 8.54 -21.68 8.53
CA LYS A 201 8.32 -20.80 9.68
C LYS A 201 8.02 -19.37 9.23
N ALA A 202 8.80 -18.86 8.28
CA ALA A 202 8.54 -17.57 7.63
C ALA A 202 7.19 -17.56 6.88
N LYS A 203 6.88 -18.64 6.15
CA LYS A 203 5.58 -18.83 5.46
C LYS A 203 4.39 -18.81 6.45
N ALA A 204 4.58 -19.29 7.68
CA ALA A 204 3.55 -19.25 8.72
C ALA A 204 3.32 -17.85 9.31
N VAL A 205 4.30 -16.95 9.26
CA VAL A 205 4.10 -15.53 9.62
C VAL A 205 3.36 -14.80 8.50
N TRP A 206 3.72 -15.10 7.24
CA TRP A 206 3.11 -14.47 6.06
C TRP A 206 1.57 -14.63 5.99
N LYS A 207 1.01 -15.78 6.41
CA LYS A 207 -0.47 -15.94 6.45
C LYS A 207 -1.14 -14.93 7.39
N TYR A 208 -0.50 -14.61 8.53
CA TYR A 208 -1.02 -13.63 9.49
C TYR A 208 -0.81 -12.21 9.00
N HIS A 209 0.34 -11.90 8.37
CA HIS A 209 0.56 -10.64 7.66
C HIS A 209 -0.57 -10.40 6.63
N ARG A 210 -0.88 -11.41 5.81
CA ARG A 210 -1.95 -11.31 4.81
C ARG A 210 -3.32 -11.07 5.44
N LEU A 211 -3.74 -11.89 6.40
CA LEU A 211 -5.03 -11.74 7.06
C LEU A 211 -5.15 -10.39 7.77
N SER A 212 -4.13 -10.05 8.56
CA SER A 212 -4.06 -8.79 9.28
C SER A 212 -4.02 -7.59 8.35
N GLY A 213 -3.40 -7.70 7.17
CA GLY A 213 -3.38 -6.68 6.14
C GLY A 213 -4.78 -6.37 5.59
N TYR A 214 -5.64 -7.39 5.38
CA TYR A 214 -7.02 -7.16 4.97
C TYR A 214 -7.87 -6.51 6.06
N VAL A 215 -7.68 -6.90 7.32
CA VAL A 215 -8.34 -6.25 8.46
C VAL A 215 -7.91 -4.78 8.57
N LEU A 216 -6.60 -4.51 8.48
CA LEU A 216 -6.07 -3.15 8.47
C LEU A 216 -6.59 -2.34 7.28
N PHE A 217 -6.67 -2.94 6.09
CA PHE A 217 -7.21 -2.29 4.91
C PHE A 217 -8.67 -1.85 5.10
N ALA A 218 -9.52 -2.73 5.66
CA ALA A 218 -10.90 -2.38 5.98
C ALA A 218 -10.97 -1.23 7.01
N LEU A 219 -10.12 -1.26 8.04
CA LEU A 219 -10.06 -0.21 9.05
C LEU A 219 -9.56 1.12 8.48
N LEU A 220 -8.63 1.10 7.52
CA LEU A 220 -8.17 2.28 6.79
C LEU A 220 -9.30 2.90 5.94
N MET A 221 -10.07 2.08 5.22
CA MET A 221 -11.25 2.56 4.49
C MET A 221 -12.27 3.18 5.44
N PHE A 222 -12.53 2.54 6.58
CA PHE A 222 -13.42 3.09 7.61
C PHE A 222 -12.89 4.41 8.20
N THR A 223 -11.58 4.49 8.46
CA THR A 223 -10.93 5.70 9.01
C THR A 223 -11.01 6.88 8.03
N ALA A 224 -10.82 6.61 6.74
CA ALA A 224 -11.00 7.61 5.68
C ALA A 224 -12.47 8.02 5.51
N HIS A 225 -13.41 7.07 5.63
CA HIS A 225 -14.85 7.35 5.61
C HIS A 225 -15.24 8.34 6.71
N ILE A 226 -14.88 8.06 7.97
CA ILE A 226 -15.21 8.96 9.09
C ILE A 226 -14.42 10.28 9.03
N GLY A 227 -13.21 10.28 8.47
CA GLY A 227 -12.41 11.48 8.25
C GLY A 227 -13.01 12.42 7.20
N GLY A 228 -13.41 11.90 6.05
CA GLY A 228 -13.93 12.71 4.95
C GLY A 228 -15.42 12.99 5.03
N ALA A 229 -16.25 12.00 5.42
CA ALA A 229 -17.70 12.16 5.42
C ALA A 229 -18.22 12.85 6.69
N TRP A 230 -17.56 12.68 7.84
CA TRP A 230 -18.15 13.01 9.14
C TRP A 230 -17.30 13.95 10.01
N SER A 231 -16.07 14.29 9.61
CA SER A 231 -15.28 15.28 10.35
C SER A 231 -15.83 16.70 10.16
N ASN A 232 -15.51 17.60 11.09
CA ASN A 232 -15.84 19.03 10.95
C ASN A 232 -15.31 19.62 9.64
N TRP A 233 -14.12 19.19 9.18
CA TRP A 233 -13.56 19.63 7.91
C TRP A 233 -14.43 19.16 6.73
N GLY A 234 -14.74 17.86 6.68
CA GLY A 234 -15.57 17.29 5.64
C GLY A 234 -16.94 17.94 5.57
N MET A 235 -17.63 18.06 6.70
CA MET A 235 -18.97 18.66 6.78
C MET A 235 -18.98 20.15 6.40
N LYS A 236 -17.92 20.89 6.72
CA LYS A 236 -17.83 22.33 6.45
C LYS A 236 -17.47 22.64 4.99
N TYR A 237 -16.56 21.86 4.40
CA TYR A 237 -15.93 22.21 3.11
C TYR A 237 -16.37 21.34 1.93
N SER A 238 -17.29 20.40 2.13
CA SER A 238 -17.79 19.57 1.04
C SER A 238 -19.30 19.32 1.10
N PRO A 239 -20.00 19.40 -0.05
CA PRO A 239 -21.43 19.12 -0.11
C PRO A 239 -21.70 17.65 0.21
N TRP A 240 -22.86 17.38 0.82
CA TRP A 240 -23.21 16.05 1.32
C TRP A 240 -23.13 14.96 0.23
N ILE A 241 -23.51 15.27 -1.02
CA ILE A 241 -23.50 14.31 -2.11
C ILE A 241 -22.07 13.89 -2.48
N LEU A 242 -21.13 14.84 -2.52
CA LEU A 242 -19.72 14.51 -2.75
C LEU A 242 -19.13 13.70 -1.60
N ARG A 243 -19.56 13.96 -0.36
CA ARG A 243 -19.15 13.16 0.80
C ARG A 243 -19.59 11.71 0.68
N VAL A 244 -20.86 11.48 0.35
CA VAL A 244 -21.41 10.13 0.18
C VAL A 244 -20.70 9.40 -0.95
N LEU A 245 -20.50 10.07 -2.10
CA LEU A 245 -19.84 9.44 -3.25
C LEU A 245 -18.36 9.15 -2.98
N ALA A 246 -17.58 10.14 -2.58
CA ALA A 246 -16.12 9.99 -2.47
C ALA A 246 -15.69 9.21 -1.23
N TYR A 247 -16.34 9.44 -0.08
CA TYR A 247 -15.93 8.83 1.19
C TYR A 247 -16.82 7.64 1.60
N GLY A 248 -17.94 7.40 0.92
CA GLY A 248 -18.79 6.22 1.12
C GLY A 248 -18.66 5.24 -0.04
N VAL A 249 -19.27 5.58 -1.18
CA VAL A 249 -19.40 4.69 -2.34
C VAL A 249 -18.05 4.28 -2.91
N SER A 250 -17.15 5.23 -3.13
CA SER A 250 -15.82 4.94 -3.70
C SER A 250 -14.96 4.06 -2.79
N LEU A 251 -14.97 4.29 -1.47
CA LEU A 251 -14.23 3.45 -0.52
C LEU A 251 -14.84 2.04 -0.41
N ALA A 252 -16.17 1.93 -0.43
CA ALA A 252 -16.86 0.65 -0.49
C ALA A 252 -16.55 -0.11 -1.80
N ALA A 253 -16.49 0.59 -2.93
CA ALA A 253 -16.10 0.04 -4.21
C ALA A 253 -14.65 -0.48 -4.20
N CYS A 254 -13.72 0.24 -3.56
CA CYS A 254 -12.35 -0.22 -3.35
C CYS A 254 -12.32 -1.52 -2.53
N ALA A 255 -13.05 -1.54 -1.40
CA ALA A 255 -13.15 -2.72 -0.54
C ALA A 255 -13.74 -3.93 -1.29
N ALA A 256 -14.83 -3.72 -2.02
CA ALA A 256 -15.48 -4.76 -2.81
C ALA A 256 -14.57 -5.28 -3.94
N GLY A 257 -13.92 -4.40 -4.69
CA GLY A 257 -13.02 -4.78 -5.79
C GLY A 257 -11.80 -5.58 -5.30
N VAL A 258 -11.23 -5.20 -4.15
CA VAL A 258 -10.17 -5.99 -3.49
C VAL A 258 -10.72 -7.33 -3.02
N TYR A 259 -11.90 -7.35 -2.38
CA TYR A 259 -12.51 -8.55 -1.82
C TYR A 259 -12.86 -9.60 -2.90
N ILE A 260 -13.47 -9.18 -4.00
CA ILE A 260 -13.85 -10.07 -5.12
C ILE A 260 -12.61 -10.77 -5.70
N ARG A 261 -11.48 -10.07 -5.74
CA ARG A 261 -10.22 -10.60 -6.29
C ARG A 261 -9.50 -11.54 -5.32
N LEU A 262 -9.93 -11.62 -4.05
CA LEU A 262 -9.32 -12.48 -3.03
C LEU A 262 -9.30 -13.95 -3.47
N ARG A 263 -8.11 -14.53 -3.36
CA ARG A 263 -7.88 -15.96 -3.58
C ARG A 263 -7.68 -16.67 -2.24
N HIS A 264 -8.58 -17.57 -1.91
CA HIS A 264 -8.38 -18.55 -0.83
C HIS A 264 -7.47 -19.65 -1.37
N ARG A 265 -6.44 -20.03 -0.62
CA ARG A 265 -5.69 -21.25 -0.96
C ARG A 265 -6.65 -22.42 -0.71
N ARG A 266 -6.91 -23.21 -1.75
CA ARG A 266 -7.42 -24.59 -1.59
C ARG A 266 -6.25 -25.48 -1.23
#